data_AF-A0A6H0V2J9-F1
#
_entry.id   AF-A0A6H0V2J9-F1
#
_cell.length_a   1.000
_cell.length_b   1.000
_cell.length_c   1.000
_cell.angle_alpha   90.00
_cell.angle_beta   90.00
_cell.angle_gamma   90.00
#
_symmetry.space_group_name_H-M   'P 1'
#
loop_
_entity.id
_entity.type
_entity.pdbx_description
1 polymer ?
#
loop_
_entity_poly.entity_id
_entity_poly.type
_entity_poly.pdbx_seq_one_letter_code
_entity_poly.pdbx_strand_id
1 'polypeptide(L)'
;MAKNKKIWISLGAITAIAGISTIATLTYLLTNNKNKIDNTKQDENLVKANQFIEKIKTKSTANKDLSDSRIKALNLSFLNWLNNEKKILDNTKNISDLDLKELITKIETHFSTYQKQYNSLVNLKEKILAVTDLVNQYSIPEEIEDKDLIVVNSLADLNNANEEAKEKYNSQNLSELEEVLVNLDHVYQEKLKELNNNKQRIQAEKTNLNQIIAEVQQIIDSNPDTTNNREANEKLTKLKEILSVAQNNYANNYVSLSTLESTKNNLNTAKAEFETLIQNNN
;
A
#
# COMPACT_ATOMS: atom_id res chain seq x y z
N MET A 1 -16.22 -19.55 -55.10
CA MET A 1 -15.30 -19.84 -53.98
C MET A 1 -15.47 -18.78 -52.91
N ALA A 2 -15.64 -19.23 -51.67
CA ALA A 2 -16.09 -18.45 -50.53
C ALA A 2 -15.11 -17.34 -50.13
N LYS A 3 -15.59 -16.09 -49.99
CA LYS A 3 -15.00 -15.09 -49.10
C LYS A 3 -15.89 -14.97 -47.88
N ASN A 4 -15.56 -15.78 -46.89
CA ASN A 4 -16.21 -15.83 -45.59
C ASN A 4 -15.98 -14.54 -44.81
N LYS A 5 -17.12 -13.98 -44.38
CA LYS A 5 -17.42 -13.41 -43.06
C LYS A 5 -16.56 -12.27 -42.50
N LYS A 6 -17.20 -11.10 -42.53
CA LYS A 6 -17.26 -10.06 -41.47
C LYS A 6 -16.71 -10.51 -40.12
N ILE A 7 -15.81 -9.70 -39.57
CA ILE A 7 -15.88 -9.32 -38.15
C ILE A 7 -15.71 -7.79 -38.09
N TRP A 8 -16.84 -7.10 -38.19
CA TRP A 8 -17.03 -5.82 -37.51
C TRP A 8 -17.03 -6.14 -36.01
N ILE A 9 -15.95 -5.84 -35.30
CA ILE A 9 -16.03 -5.62 -33.85
C ILE A 9 -15.92 -4.12 -33.65
N SER A 10 -17.01 -3.62 -33.09
CA SER A 10 -17.32 -2.26 -32.71
C SER A 10 -16.16 -1.56 -32.02
N LEU A 11 -15.92 -0.33 -32.47
CA LEU A 11 -15.06 0.71 -31.89
C LEU A 11 -15.52 1.17 -30.47
N GLY A 12 -16.34 0.37 -29.76
CA GLY A 12 -17.20 0.82 -28.67
C GLY A 12 -17.06 0.07 -27.33
N ALA A 13 -16.01 -0.73 -27.11
CA ALA A 13 -15.82 -1.47 -25.86
C ALA A 13 -14.41 -1.40 -25.26
N ILE A 14 -13.65 -0.33 -25.56
CA ILE A 14 -12.38 -0.02 -24.86
C ILE A 14 -12.54 1.35 -24.18
N THR A 15 -13.55 1.43 -23.32
CA THR A 15 -13.86 2.57 -22.48
C THR A 15 -13.99 2.08 -21.03
N ALA A 16 -12.89 1.54 -20.49
CA ALA A 16 -12.60 1.51 -19.06
C ALA A 16 -11.22 0.88 -18.87
N ILE A 17 -10.30 1.64 -18.27
CA ILE A 17 -8.99 1.20 -17.74
C ILE A 17 -7.88 1.05 -18.83
N ALA A 18 -6.71 1.66 -18.56
CA ALA A 18 -5.50 1.74 -19.40
C ALA A 18 -5.55 2.70 -20.63
N GLY A 19 -5.68 3.99 -20.36
CA GLY A 19 -5.65 5.00 -21.41
C GLY A 19 -4.24 5.39 -21.84
N ILE A 20 -3.61 4.70 -22.80
CA ILE A 20 -2.48 5.18 -23.62
C ILE A 20 -2.47 4.41 -24.96
N SER A 21 -2.68 5.09 -26.10
CA SER A 21 -2.65 4.50 -27.46
C SER A 21 -1.83 5.35 -28.47
N THR A 22 -0.55 4.98 -28.57
CA THR A 22 0.39 4.93 -29.73
C THR A 22 0.74 6.08 -30.69
N ILE A 23 -0.09 7.06 -30.99
CA ILE A 23 0.02 7.85 -32.25
C ILE A 23 1.02 9.09 -32.40
N ALA A 24 2.14 9.29 -31.70
CA ALA A 24 2.44 10.61 -31.09
C ALA A 24 3.57 11.35 -31.73
N THR A 25 4.71 10.68 -31.70
CA THR A 25 6.00 11.32 -31.91
C THR A 25 6.21 11.74 -33.35
N LEU A 26 5.27 11.34 -34.18
CA LEU A 26 5.25 11.50 -35.60
C LEU A 26 4.67 12.87 -36.03
N THR A 27 4.11 13.64 -35.10
CA THR A 27 3.53 14.98 -35.30
C THR A 27 4.42 15.97 -36.01
N TYR A 28 5.34 16.45 -35.21
CA TYR A 28 6.04 17.67 -35.52
C TYR A 28 7.02 17.44 -36.66
N LEU A 29 7.50 16.21 -36.72
CA LEU A 29 8.38 15.59 -37.68
C LEU A 29 8.09 15.88 -39.16
N LEU A 30 6.85 16.21 -39.48
CA LEU A 30 6.44 16.25 -40.87
C LEU A 30 5.86 17.59 -41.30
N THR A 31 5.67 18.54 -40.37
CA THR A 31 5.25 19.90 -40.70
C THR A 31 6.36 20.67 -41.46
N ASN A 32 7.63 20.25 -41.32
CA ASN A 32 8.79 20.82 -42.02
C ASN A 32 9.12 20.15 -43.36
N ASN A 33 8.45 19.06 -43.75
CA ASN A 33 8.67 18.37 -45.03
C ASN A 33 7.63 18.69 -46.11
N LYS A 34 6.77 19.69 -45.86
CA LYS A 34 5.68 20.17 -46.73
C LYS A 34 6.09 20.52 -48.17
N ASN A 35 7.39 20.68 -48.45
CA ASN A 35 7.87 21.22 -49.72
C ASN A 35 8.45 20.16 -50.69
N LYS A 36 8.38 18.85 -50.44
CA LYS A 36 9.10 17.90 -51.32
C LYS A 36 8.44 16.61 -51.80
N ILE A 37 7.26 16.18 -51.37
CA ILE A 37 6.69 14.93 -51.91
C ILE A 37 5.17 15.03 -52.05
N ASP A 38 4.68 14.93 -53.30
CA ASP A 38 3.26 14.78 -53.62
C ASP A 38 2.87 13.31 -53.38
N ASN A 39 2.28 13.02 -52.22
CA ASN A 39 1.67 11.71 -51.90
C ASN A 39 0.64 11.85 -50.76
N THR A 40 -0.63 12.01 -51.12
CA THR A 40 -1.79 12.21 -50.24
C THR A 40 -1.97 11.18 -49.10
N LYS A 41 -1.41 9.97 -49.19
CA LYS A 41 -1.41 8.98 -48.09
C LYS A 41 -0.31 9.17 -47.05
N GLN A 42 0.81 9.81 -47.42
CA GLN A 42 1.85 10.19 -46.47
C GLN A 42 1.37 11.33 -45.58
N ASP A 43 0.60 12.27 -46.14
CA ASP A 43 -0.01 13.41 -45.43
C ASP A 43 -1.09 13.01 -44.40
N GLU A 44 -1.87 11.96 -44.62
CA GLU A 44 -2.84 11.50 -43.60
C GLU A 44 -2.16 10.78 -42.42
N ASN A 45 -1.12 10.00 -42.70
CA ASN A 45 -0.34 9.32 -41.65
C ASN A 45 0.44 10.34 -40.82
N LEU A 46 0.89 11.42 -41.45
CA LEU A 46 1.42 12.66 -40.90
C LEU A 46 0.53 13.35 -39.86
N VAL A 47 -0.76 13.44 -40.15
CA VAL A 47 -1.71 14.19 -39.31
C VAL A 47 -2.12 13.36 -38.08
N LYS A 48 -2.22 12.05 -38.22
CA LYS A 48 -2.55 11.14 -37.11
C LYS A 48 -1.45 11.17 -36.07
N ALA A 49 -0.25 10.83 -36.52
CA ALA A 49 1.01 11.20 -35.96
C ALA A 49 0.99 12.54 -35.19
N ASN A 50 0.52 13.62 -35.84
CA ASN A 50 0.27 14.94 -35.24
C ASN A 50 -0.45 14.96 -33.90
N GLN A 51 -1.47 14.14 -33.78
CA GLN A 51 -2.41 14.28 -32.69
C GLN A 51 -1.99 13.54 -31.42
N PHE A 52 -1.03 12.60 -31.44
CA PHE A 52 -0.64 11.93 -30.20
C PHE A 52 0.58 12.50 -29.49
N ILE A 53 1.54 13.24 -30.10
CA ILE A 53 2.64 13.88 -29.30
C ILE A 53 1.98 14.77 -28.31
N GLU A 54 1.01 15.54 -28.80
CA GLU A 54 0.32 16.49 -27.97
C GLU A 54 -0.54 15.76 -26.92
N LYS A 55 -1.13 14.59 -27.23
CA LYS A 55 -1.74 13.75 -26.19
C LYS A 55 -0.73 13.22 -25.17
N ILE A 56 0.46 12.76 -25.57
CA ILE A 56 1.50 12.27 -24.65
C ILE A 56 1.99 13.41 -23.76
N LYS A 57 2.35 14.56 -24.34
CA LYS A 57 2.82 15.74 -23.61
C LYS A 57 1.76 16.24 -22.62
N THR A 58 0.52 16.36 -23.06
CA THR A 58 -0.61 16.78 -22.21
C THR A 58 -0.81 15.80 -21.07
N LYS A 59 -0.73 14.48 -21.32
CA LYS A 59 -0.83 13.48 -20.25
C LYS A 59 0.35 13.49 -19.28
N SER A 60 1.57 13.68 -19.79
CA SER A 60 2.79 13.79 -18.98
C SER A 60 2.77 15.02 -18.07
N THR A 61 2.21 16.14 -18.54
CA THR A 61 2.04 17.38 -17.74
C THR A 61 0.79 17.37 -16.85
N ALA A 62 -0.26 16.63 -17.20
CA ALA A 62 -1.48 16.50 -16.38
C ALA A 62 -1.31 15.56 -15.17
N ASN A 63 -0.25 14.73 -15.13
CA ASN A 63 0.11 13.98 -13.94
C ASN A 63 0.61 14.97 -12.87
N LYS A 64 -0.30 15.34 -11.95
CA LYS A 64 -0.09 16.31 -10.86
C LYS A 64 1.00 15.93 -9.87
N ASP A 65 1.59 14.74 -10.00
CA ASP A 65 2.64 14.24 -9.12
C ASP A 65 4.07 14.68 -9.52
N LEU A 66 4.15 15.83 -10.22
CA LEU A 66 5.37 16.60 -10.46
C LEU A 66 5.95 17.20 -9.16
N SER A 67 5.83 16.55 -8.01
CA SER A 67 6.60 16.89 -6.79
C SER A 67 7.82 15.97 -6.68
N ASP A 68 7.66 14.69 -7.04
CA ASP A 68 8.67 13.65 -6.90
C ASP A 68 9.86 13.86 -7.85
N SER A 69 11.07 13.96 -7.29
CA SER A 69 12.30 14.21 -8.03
C SER A 69 12.64 13.11 -9.04
N ARG A 70 12.29 11.85 -8.74
CA ARG A 70 12.59 10.70 -9.59
C ARG A 70 11.65 10.65 -10.79
N ILE A 71 10.36 10.85 -10.55
CA ILE A 71 9.35 10.93 -11.61
C ILE A 71 9.62 12.15 -12.51
N LYS A 72 9.98 13.31 -11.94
CA LYS A 72 10.44 14.47 -12.72
C LYS A 72 11.63 14.15 -13.62
N ALA A 73 12.65 13.50 -13.07
CA ALA A 73 13.85 13.13 -13.82
C ALA A 73 13.52 12.16 -14.97
N LEU A 74 12.67 11.16 -14.72
CA LEU A 74 12.18 10.23 -15.74
C LEU A 74 11.44 10.98 -16.86
N ASN A 75 10.49 11.85 -16.50
CA ASN A 75 9.72 12.65 -17.45
C ASN A 75 10.63 13.55 -18.28
N LEU A 76 11.60 14.23 -17.65
CA LEU A 76 12.56 15.09 -18.34
C LEU A 76 13.47 14.30 -19.29
N SER A 77 13.95 13.13 -18.87
CA SER A 77 14.76 12.24 -19.69
C SER A 77 14.00 11.80 -20.95
N PHE A 78 12.75 11.36 -20.77
CA PHE A 78 11.88 10.96 -21.87
C PHE A 78 11.60 12.12 -22.84
N LEU A 79 11.30 13.32 -22.32
CA LEU A 79 11.08 14.51 -23.14
C LEU A 79 12.33 14.93 -23.91
N ASN A 80 13.50 14.87 -23.28
CA ASN A 80 14.77 15.18 -23.94
C ASN A 80 15.10 14.16 -25.04
N TRP A 81 14.87 12.88 -24.78
CA TRP A 81 15.02 11.82 -25.78
C TRP A 81 14.09 12.06 -26.98
N LEU A 82 12.79 12.30 -26.73
CA LEU A 82 11.81 12.65 -27.76
C LEU A 82 12.23 13.86 -28.60
N ASN A 83 12.76 14.91 -27.95
CA ASN A 83 13.24 16.11 -28.64
C ASN A 83 14.47 15.85 -29.51
N ASN A 84 15.33 14.90 -29.13
CA ASN A 84 16.49 14.51 -29.94
C ASN A 84 16.08 13.68 -31.16
N GLU A 85 15.21 12.68 -31.00
CA GLU A 85 14.65 11.93 -32.14
C GLU A 85 13.95 12.86 -33.14
N LYS A 86 13.29 13.89 -32.61
CA LYS A 86 12.68 14.94 -33.40
C LYS A 86 13.69 15.75 -34.22
N LYS A 87 14.79 16.19 -33.61
CA LYS A 87 15.88 16.90 -34.32
C LYS A 87 16.54 16.05 -35.41
N ILE A 88 16.71 14.74 -35.16
CA ILE A 88 17.30 13.82 -36.16
C ILE A 88 16.43 13.80 -37.41
N LEU A 89 15.12 13.64 -37.24
CA LEU A 89 14.24 13.64 -38.39
C LEU A 89 14.17 15.02 -39.07
N ASP A 90 14.09 16.14 -38.32
CA ASP A 90 14.06 17.49 -38.90
C ASP A 90 15.26 17.76 -39.83
N ASN A 91 16.41 17.11 -39.60
CA ASN A 91 17.63 17.25 -40.39
C ASN A 91 17.78 16.22 -41.54
N THR A 92 16.84 15.27 -41.67
CA THR A 92 16.90 14.21 -42.69
C THR A 92 16.32 14.69 -44.02
N LYS A 93 17.17 14.86 -45.05
CA LYS A 93 16.82 15.49 -46.34
C LYS A 93 16.00 14.63 -47.31
N ASN A 94 16.10 13.30 -47.22
CA ASN A 94 15.34 12.31 -48.01
C ASN A 94 14.84 11.21 -47.07
N ILE A 95 13.54 11.19 -46.81
CA ILE A 95 12.89 10.17 -45.95
C ILE A 95 12.87 8.79 -46.62
N SER A 96 13.11 8.69 -47.94
CA SER A 96 13.10 7.41 -48.68
C SER A 96 14.12 6.39 -48.18
N ASP A 97 15.18 6.84 -47.50
CA ASP A 97 16.27 5.99 -47.01
C ASP A 97 16.30 5.89 -45.48
N LEU A 98 15.36 6.56 -44.79
CA LEU A 98 15.14 6.40 -43.35
C LEU A 98 13.82 5.66 -43.17
N ASP A 99 13.89 4.42 -42.68
CA ASP A 99 12.71 3.60 -42.42
C ASP A 99 11.81 4.29 -41.38
N LEU A 100 10.87 5.13 -41.81
CA LEU A 100 9.84 5.78 -40.98
C LEU A 100 9.17 4.79 -40.02
N LYS A 101 9.01 3.55 -40.50
CA LYS A 101 8.51 2.42 -39.73
C LYS A 101 9.43 2.05 -38.57
N GLU A 102 10.74 2.01 -38.78
CA GLU A 102 11.75 1.76 -37.74
C GLU A 102 11.74 2.87 -36.67
N LEU A 103 11.64 4.13 -37.08
CA LEU A 103 11.54 5.26 -36.15
C LEU A 103 10.26 5.18 -35.30
N ILE A 104 9.11 4.88 -35.91
CA ILE A 104 7.84 4.64 -35.18
C ILE A 104 8.03 3.53 -34.17
N THR A 105 8.57 2.38 -34.58
CA THR A 105 8.80 1.24 -33.69
C THR A 105 9.74 1.59 -32.55
N LYS A 106 10.81 2.36 -32.79
CA LYS A 106 11.74 2.84 -31.76
C LYS A 106 11.03 3.72 -30.72
N ILE A 107 10.19 4.65 -31.17
CA ILE A 107 9.37 5.52 -30.31
C ILE A 107 8.38 4.71 -29.49
N GLU A 108 7.62 3.82 -30.12
CA GLU A 108 6.62 2.99 -29.44
C GLU A 108 7.29 2.11 -28.36
N THR A 109 8.44 1.51 -28.69
CA THR A 109 9.21 0.70 -27.77
C THR A 109 9.70 1.53 -26.58
N HIS A 110 10.33 2.69 -26.84
CA HIS A 110 10.87 3.53 -25.77
C HIS A 110 9.76 4.10 -24.87
N PHE A 111 8.64 4.50 -25.45
CA PHE A 111 7.48 4.99 -24.70
C PHE A 111 6.80 3.91 -23.87
N SER A 112 6.69 2.67 -24.40
CA SER A 112 6.21 1.52 -23.63
C SER A 112 7.09 1.27 -22.40
N THR A 113 8.41 1.31 -22.56
CA THR A 113 9.36 1.20 -21.44
C THR A 113 9.21 2.35 -20.44
N TYR A 114 9.12 3.60 -20.91
CA TYR A 114 8.85 4.76 -20.06
C TYR A 114 7.56 4.59 -19.26
N GLN A 115 6.48 4.14 -19.89
CA GLN A 115 5.18 3.97 -19.23
C GLN A 115 5.26 2.91 -18.13
N LYS A 116 5.95 1.79 -18.39
CA LYS A 116 6.19 0.76 -17.37
C LYS A 116 6.97 1.32 -16.19
N GLN A 117 8.09 1.98 -16.46
CA GLN A 117 8.91 2.61 -15.41
C GLN A 117 8.13 3.65 -14.60
N TYR A 118 7.36 4.51 -15.27
CA TYR A 118 6.51 5.50 -14.61
C TYR A 118 5.50 4.84 -13.67
N ASN A 119 4.77 3.82 -14.17
CA ASN A 119 3.77 3.12 -13.37
C ASN A 119 4.41 2.39 -12.18
N SER A 120 5.55 1.73 -12.37
CA SER A 120 6.27 1.06 -11.28
C SER A 120 6.72 2.05 -10.21
N LEU A 121 7.22 3.23 -10.59
CA LEU A 121 7.57 4.29 -9.62
C LEU A 121 6.36 4.82 -8.87
N VAL A 122 5.24 5.09 -9.54
CA VAL A 122 4.02 5.57 -8.86
C VAL A 122 3.50 4.53 -7.88
N ASN A 123 3.36 3.28 -8.33
CA ASN A 123 2.86 2.19 -7.49
C ASN A 123 3.78 1.93 -6.29
N LEU A 124 5.10 1.96 -6.50
CA LEU A 124 6.07 1.77 -5.41
C LEU A 124 6.01 2.92 -4.40
N LYS A 125 5.90 4.17 -4.86
CA LYS A 125 5.72 5.34 -3.98
C LYS A 125 4.46 5.22 -3.14
N GLU A 126 3.32 4.91 -3.76
CA GLU A 126 2.04 4.72 -3.07
C GLU A 126 2.13 3.59 -2.04
N LYS A 127 2.80 2.49 -2.38
CA LYS A 127 2.98 1.36 -1.47
C LYS A 127 3.89 1.69 -0.29
N ILE A 128 5.00 2.39 -0.52
CA ILE A 128 5.91 2.88 0.55
C ILE A 128 5.14 3.77 1.54
N LEU A 129 4.27 4.65 1.04
CA LEU A 129 3.42 5.50 1.88
C LEU A 129 2.41 4.66 2.69
N ALA A 130 1.73 3.71 2.04
CA ALA A 130 0.78 2.83 2.73
C ALA A 130 1.45 1.99 3.85
N VAL A 131 2.66 1.50 3.62
CA VAL A 131 3.44 0.77 4.64
C VAL A 131 3.83 1.70 5.79
N THR A 132 4.30 2.91 5.47
CA THR A 132 4.66 3.92 6.48
C THR A 132 3.47 4.29 7.38
N ASP A 133 2.30 4.50 6.77
CA ASP A 133 1.06 4.78 7.50
C ASP A 133 0.64 3.61 8.40
N LEU A 134 0.77 2.37 7.89
CA LEU A 134 0.46 1.16 8.68
C LEU A 134 1.39 1.02 9.89
N VAL A 135 2.70 1.25 9.70
CA VAL A 135 3.68 1.23 10.80
C VAL A 135 3.32 2.26 11.87
N ASN A 136 2.94 3.47 11.47
CA ASN A 136 2.53 4.53 12.40
C ASN A 136 1.23 4.18 13.15
N GLN A 137 0.25 3.58 12.47
CA GLN A 137 -1.02 3.18 13.09
C GLN A 137 -0.87 2.12 14.19
N TYR A 138 0.12 1.25 14.04
CA TYR A 138 0.39 0.16 14.99
C TYR A 138 1.59 0.42 15.91
N SER A 139 2.12 1.65 15.90
CA SER A 139 3.27 2.03 16.72
C SER A 139 3.02 1.73 18.20
N ILE A 140 4.03 1.16 18.84
CA ILE A 140 4.00 0.75 20.23
C ILE A 140 4.68 1.86 21.05
N PRO A 141 4.02 2.44 22.08
CA PRO A 141 4.66 3.42 22.94
C PRO A 141 5.93 2.86 23.61
N GLU A 142 6.97 3.69 23.74
CA GLU A 142 8.28 3.25 24.24
C GLU A 142 8.23 2.78 25.69
N GLU A 143 7.36 3.40 26.49
CA GLU A 143 7.14 3.14 27.91
C GLU A 143 6.49 1.78 28.21
N ILE A 144 6.03 1.05 27.19
CA ILE A 144 5.43 -0.28 27.37
C ILE A 144 6.53 -1.35 27.46
N GLU A 145 6.64 -1.96 28.64
CA GLU A 145 7.58 -3.06 28.90
C GLU A 145 7.15 -4.37 28.20
N ASP A 146 5.88 -4.78 28.35
CA ASP A 146 5.35 -5.99 27.71
C ASP A 146 4.79 -5.69 26.31
N LYS A 147 5.67 -5.77 25.32
CA LYS A 147 5.32 -5.52 23.91
C LYS A 147 4.67 -6.76 23.29
N ASP A 148 3.61 -6.54 22.52
CA ASP A 148 2.99 -7.63 21.76
C ASP A 148 3.93 -8.11 20.65
N LEU A 149 4.44 -9.34 20.79
CA LEU A 149 5.44 -9.89 19.88
C LEU A 149 4.95 -10.01 18.43
N ILE A 150 3.65 -10.24 18.21
CA ILE A 150 3.07 -10.27 16.86
C ILE A 150 3.21 -8.88 16.26
N VAL A 151 2.83 -7.83 16.99
CA VAL A 151 2.95 -6.44 16.52
C VAL A 151 4.42 -6.08 16.27
N VAL A 152 5.32 -6.38 17.21
CA VAL A 152 6.75 -6.08 17.07
C VAL A 152 7.34 -6.71 15.81
N ASN A 153 7.10 -8.00 15.60
CA ASN A 153 7.66 -8.72 14.45
C ASN A 153 7.06 -8.21 13.13
N SER A 154 5.73 -8.03 13.07
CA SER A 154 5.08 -7.49 11.87
C SER A 154 5.59 -6.08 11.52
N LEU A 155 5.83 -5.22 12.51
CA LEU A 155 6.40 -3.89 12.28
C LEU A 155 7.86 -3.94 11.81
N ALA A 156 8.66 -4.85 12.35
CA ALA A 156 10.05 -5.03 11.92
C ALA A 156 10.11 -5.48 10.45
N ASP A 157 9.29 -6.46 10.06
CA ASP A 157 9.22 -6.95 8.68
C ASP A 157 8.76 -5.85 7.71
N LEU A 158 7.72 -5.08 8.09
CA LEU A 158 7.25 -3.94 7.30
C LEU A 158 8.34 -2.87 7.14
N ASN A 159 9.04 -2.51 8.22
CA ASN A 159 10.11 -1.51 8.17
C ASN A 159 11.27 -1.97 7.27
N ASN A 160 11.72 -3.21 7.42
CA ASN A 160 12.80 -3.76 6.60
C ASN A 160 12.45 -3.73 5.10
N ALA A 161 11.27 -4.23 4.73
CA ALA A 161 10.82 -4.21 3.35
C ALA A 161 10.64 -2.77 2.81
N ASN A 162 10.17 -1.85 3.65
CA ASN A 162 9.96 -0.46 3.27
C ASN A 162 11.28 0.29 3.06
N GLU A 163 12.30 0.04 3.88
CA GLU A 163 13.63 0.62 3.69
C GLU A 163 14.30 0.09 2.41
N GLU A 164 14.20 -1.22 2.15
CA GLU A 164 14.66 -1.79 0.88
C GLU A 164 13.95 -1.13 -0.32
N ALA A 165 12.63 -0.96 -0.25
CA ALA A 165 11.85 -0.29 -1.27
C ALA A 165 12.27 1.17 -1.50
N LYS A 166 12.55 1.92 -0.43
CA LYS A 166 13.05 3.31 -0.53
C LYS A 166 14.43 3.37 -1.18
N GLU A 167 15.32 2.42 -0.88
CA GLU A 167 16.63 2.33 -1.52
C GLU A 167 16.47 2.06 -3.02
N LYS A 168 15.66 1.07 -3.38
CA LYS A 168 15.41 0.65 -4.77
C LYS A 168 14.56 1.64 -5.57
N TYR A 169 13.79 2.51 -4.92
CA TYR A 169 13.00 3.55 -5.57
C TYR A 169 13.83 4.43 -6.52
N ASN A 170 15.10 4.64 -6.18
CA ASN A 170 16.02 5.45 -6.97
C ASN A 170 16.66 4.68 -8.14
N SER A 171 16.42 3.37 -8.27
CA SER A 171 16.96 2.54 -9.34
C SER A 171 16.46 2.99 -10.72
N GLN A 172 17.29 2.77 -11.73
CA GLN A 172 16.90 2.93 -13.15
C GLN A 172 16.48 1.60 -13.78
N ASN A 173 16.67 0.49 -13.07
CA ASN A 173 16.35 -0.84 -13.54
C ASN A 173 14.87 -1.14 -13.28
N LEU A 174 14.10 -1.33 -14.36
CA LEU A 174 12.68 -1.64 -14.28
C LEU A 174 12.42 -2.96 -13.53
N SER A 175 13.28 -3.97 -13.75
CA SER A 175 13.12 -5.27 -13.10
C SER A 175 13.26 -5.16 -11.60
N GLU A 176 14.20 -4.34 -11.11
CA GLU A 176 14.38 -4.11 -9.67
C GLU A 176 13.17 -3.37 -9.07
N LEU A 177 12.61 -2.39 -9.78
CA LEU A 177 11.42 -1.67 -9.33
C LEU A 177 10.18 -2.57 -9.27
N GLU A 178 10.01 -3.46 -10.25
CA GLU A 178 8.90 -4.42 -10.29
C GLU A 178 9.05 -5.48 -9.21
N GLU A 179 10.24 -6.04 -9.03
CA GLU A 179 10.54 -7.06 -8.01
C GLU A 179 10.31 -6.52 -6.60
N VAL A 180 10.88 -5.35 -6.27
CA VAL A 180 10.73 -4.77 -4.94
C VAL A 180 9.28 -4.36 -4.64
N LEU A 181 8.52 -3.93 -5.65
CA LEU A 181 7.09 -3.65 -5.51
C LEU A 181 6.29 -4.91 -5.17
N VAL A 182 6.57 -6.02 -5.86
CA VAL A 182 5.92 -7.31 -5.59
C VAL A 182 6.25 -7.79 -4.17
N ASN A 183 7.52 -7.71 -3.77
CA ASN A 183 7.94 -8.08 -2.42
C ASN A 183 7.26 -7.20 -1.35
N LEU A 184 7.29 -5.88 -1.53
CA LEU A 184 6.67 -4.94 -0.59
C LEU A 184 5.15 -5.15 -0.48
N ASP A 185 4.46 -5.39 -1.59
CA ASP A 185 3.02 -5.68 -1.55
C ASP A 185 2.74 -7.00 -0.83
N HIS A 186 3.52 -8.05 -1.09
CA HIS A 186 3.38 -9.33 -0.40
C HIS A 186 3.52 -9.18 1.12
N VAL A 187 4.61 -8.55 1.59
CA VAL A 187 4.85 -8.29 3.01
C VAL A 187 3.74 -7.43 3.59
N TYR A 188 3.33 -6.37 2.89
CA TYR A 188 2.25 -5.49 3.34
C TYR A 188 0.93 -6.26 3.57
N GLN A 189 0.50 -7.09 2.62
CA GLN A 189 -0.76 -7.84 2.75
C GLN A 189 -0.71 -8.88 3.87
N GLU A 190 0.41 -9.59 4.00
CA GLU A 190 0.59 -10.59 5.06
C GLU A 190 0.55 -9.93 6.43
N LYS A 191 1.35 -8.87 6.63
CA LYS A 191 1.46 -8.20 7.93
C LYS A 191 0.22 -7.42 8.29
N LEU A 192 -0.46 -6.80 7.32
CA LEU A 192 -1.77 -6.18 7.54
C LEU A 192 -2.80 -7.20 8.08
N LYS A 193 -2.80 -8.42 7.54
CA LYS A 193 -3.69 -9.49 8.01
C LYS A 193 -3.34 -9.92 9.43
N GLU A 194 -2.05 -10.16 9.73
CA GLU A 194 -1.58 -10.53 11.07
C GLU A 194 -1.97 -9.47 12.11
N LEU A 195 -1.68 -8.20 11.83
CA LEU A 195 -1.97 -7.06 12.70
C LEU A 195 -3.48 -6.88 12.93
N ASN A 196 -4.31 -7.02 11.89
CA ASN A 196 -5.76 -6.94 12.03
C ASN A 196 -6.33 -8.10 12.86
N ASN A 197 -5.86 -9.32 12.63
CA ASN A 197 -6.26 -10.47 13.43
C ASN A 197 -5.86 -10.30 14.89
N ASN A 198 -4.65 -9.82 15.17
CA ASN A 198 -4.21 -9.58 16.54
C ASN A 198 -5.06 -8.51 17.23
N LYS A 199 -5.36 -7.41 16.54
CA LYS A 199 -6.27 -6.35 17.04
C LYS A 199 -7.65 -6.89 17.39
N GLN A 200 -8.21 -7.76 16.55
CA GLN A 200 -9.50 -8.40 16.82
C GLN A 200 -9.44 -9.32 18.06
N ARG A 201 -8.37 -10.09 18.22
CA ARG A 201 -8.16 -10.94 19.41
C ARG A 201 -8.04 -10.11 20.69
N ILE A 202 -7.25 -9.05 20.68
CA ILE A 202 -7.13 -8.10 21.80
C ILE A 202 -8.51 -7.52 22.16
N GLN A 203 -9.30 -7.11 21.16
CA GLN A 203 -10.64 -6.56 21.41
C GLN A 203 -11.60 -7.60 22.01
N ALA A 204 -11.55 -8.84 21.53
CA ALA A 204 -12.35 -9.94 22.09
C ALA A 204 -11.94 -10.22 23.54
N GLU A 205 -10.65 -10.28 23.83
CA GLU A 205 -10.14 -10.48 25.19
C GLU A 205 -10.49 -9.32 26.12
N LYS A 206 -10.43 -8.07 25.67
CA LYS A 206 -10.94 -6.92 26.44
C LYS A 206 -12.43 -7.03 26.76
N THR A 207 -13.22 -7.52 25.81
CA THR A 207 -14.66 -7.71 26.01
C THR A 207 -14.92 -8.77 27.08
N ASN A 208 -14.22 -9.91 27.01
CA ASN A 208 -14.30 -10.97 28.02
C ASN A 208 -13.82 -10.48 29.40
N LEU A 209 -12.71 -9.75 29.44
CA LEU A 209 -12.16 -9.18 30.67
C LEU A 209 -13.17 -8.22 31.34
N ASN A 210 -13.84 -7.37 30.57
CA ASN A 210 -14.85 -6.45 31.09
C ASN A 210 -16.04 -7.17 31.73
N GLN A 211 -16.48 -8.30 31.17
CA GLN A 211 -17.52 -9.13 31.77
C GLN A 211 -17.08 -9.67 33.13
N ILE A 212 -15.86 -10.23 33.21
CA ILE A 212 -15.31 -10.77 34.45
C ILE A 212 -15.10 -9.66 35.50
N ILE A 213 -14.63 -8.48 35.09
CA ILE A 213 -14.52 -7.29 35.96
C ILE A 213 -15.87 -6.96 36.58
N ALA A 214 -16.95 -6.93 35.79
CA ALA A 214 -18.29 -6.65 36.29
C ALA A 214 -18.78 -7.71 37.29
N GLU A 215 -18.59 -8.99 36.98
CA GLU A 215 -18.93 -10.09 37.89
C GLU A 215 -18.17 -10.02 39.22
N VAL A 216 -16.86 -9.78 39.17
CA VAL A 216 -16.01 -9.67 40.36
C VAL A 216 -16.40 -8.45 41.20
N GLN A 217 -16.68 -7.30 40.56
CA GLN A 217 -17.16 -6.12 41.26
C GLN A 217 -18.45 -6.42 42.02
N GLN A 218 -19.41 -7.10 41.39
CA GLN A 218 -20.66 -7.49 42.04
C GLN A 218 -20.43 -8.41 43.24
N ILE A 219 -19.48 -9.35 43.16
CA ILE A 219 -19.11 -10.23 44.26
C ILE A 219 -18.53 -9.43 45.43
N ILE A 220 -17.63 -8.48 45.15
CA ILE A 220 -17.03 -7.61 46.18
C ILE A 220 -18.13 -6.77 46.86
N ASP A 221 -19.01 -6.15 46.08
CA ASP A 221 -20.08 -5.29 46.60
C ASP A 221 -21.08 -6.07 47.46
N SER A 222 -21.31 -7.35 47.14
CA SER A 222 -22.20 -8.24 47.90
C SER A 222 -21.57 -8.81 49.17
N ASN A 223 -20.25 -8.65 49.35
CA ASN A 223 -19.49 -9.15 50.50
C ASN A 223 -18.69 -8.01 51.18
N PRO A 224 -19.37 -6.96 51.69
CA PRO A 224 -18.69 -5.90 52.43
C PRO A 224 -18.01 -6.48 53.67
N ASP A 225 -16.78 -6.05 53.94
CA ASP A 225 -15.82 -6.59 54.90
C ASP A 225 -16.40 -7.59 55.93
N THR A 226 -16.03 -8.86 55.76
CA THR A 226 -16.43 -9.98 56.61
C THR A 226 -15.78 -9.82 58.00
N THR A 227 -16.44 -9.05 58.86
CA THR A 227 -15.87 -8.44 60.08
C THR A 227 -15.29 -9.41 61.12
N ASN A 228 -15.45 -10.74 60.95
CA ASN A 228 -14.91 -11.76 61.88
C ASN A 228 -14.09 -12.90 61.23
N ASN A 229 -13.90 -12.95 59.90
CA ASN A 229 -13.10 -14.00 59.24
C ASN A 229 -11.83 -13.41 58.60
N ARG A 230 -10.68 -13.67 59.23
CA ARG A 230 -9.38 -13.16 58.77
C ARG A 230 -9.01 -13.67 57.38
N GLU A 231 -9.21 -14.95 57.09
CA GLU A 231 -8.89 -15.53 55.78
C GLU A 231 -9.76 -14.91 54.67
N ALA A 232 -11.03 -14.64 54.98
CA ALA A 232 -11.95 -13.99 54.03
C ALA A 232 -11.53 -12.55 53.73
N ASN A 233 -11.12 -11.78 54.74
CA ASN A 233 -10.63 -10.42 54.54
C ASN A 233 -9.32 -10.37 53.74
N GLU A 234 -8.40 -11.33 53.97
CA GLU A 234 -7.16 -11.44 53.20
C GLU A 234 -7.44 -11.77 51.72
N LYS A 235 -8.32 -12.75 51.44
CA LYS A 235 -8.71 -13.09 50.05
C LYS A 235 -9.50 -11.98 49.36
N LEU A 236 -10.39 -11.29 50.07
CA LEU A 236 -11.12 -10.13 49.54
C LEU A 236 -10.18 -8.99 49.17
N THR A 237 -9.16 -8.73 49.99
CA THR A 237 -8.13 -7.71 49.71
C THR A 237 -7.35 -8.07 48.44
N LYS A 238 -6.87 -9.31 48.34
CA LYS A 238 -6.19 -9.82 47.14
C LYS A 238 -7.08 -9.71 45.89
N LEU A 239 -8.38 -10.01 46.01
CA LEU A 239 -9.34 -9.89 44.90
C LEU A 239 -9.51 -8.44 44.46
N LYS A 240 -9.62 -7.48 45.40
CA LYS A 240 -9.68 -6.04 45.12
C LYS A 240 -8.41 -5.53 44.42
N GLU A 241 -7.24 -5.97 44.86
CA GLU A 241 -5.95 -5.63 44.23
C GLU A 241 -5.88 -6.12 42.78
N ILE A 242 -6.21 -7.40 42.54
CA ILE A 242 -6.19 -8.00 41.20
C ILE A 242 -7.26 -7.35 40.29
N LEU A 243 -8.44 -7.03 40.84
CA LEU A 243 -9.47 -6.29 40.10
C LEU A 243 -8.97 -4.92 39.65
N SER A 244 -8.25 -4.19 40.51
CA SER A 244 -7.68 -2.88 40.16
C SER A 244 -6.68 -2.99 39.00
N VAL A 245 -5.80 -4.00 39.02
CA VAL A 245 -4.89 -4.29 37.90
C VAL A 245 -5.67 -4.59 36.62
N ALA A 246 -6.74 -5.39 36.71
CA ALA A 246 -7.57 -5.72 35.57
C ALA A 246 -8.27 -4.51 34.95
N GLN A 247 -8.81 -3.61 35.78
CA GLN A 247 -9.42 -2.36 35.34
C GLN A 247 -8.41 -1.46 34.62
N ASN A 248 -7.19 -1.36 35.15
CA ASN A 248 -6.11 -0.58 34.51
C ASN A 248 -5.74 -1.17 33.13
N ASN A 249 -5.57 -2.48 33.03
CA ASN A 249 -5.22 -3.15 31.76
C ASN A 249 -6.36 -3.07 30.73
N TYR A 250 -7.62 -3.12 31.17
CA TYR A 250 -8.77 -2.92 30.30
C TYR A 250 -8.80 -1.49 29.72
N ALA A 251 -8.60 -0.49 30.57
CA ALA A 251 -8.64 0.93 30.21
C ALA A 251 -7.44 1.39 29.38
N ASN A 252 -6.31 0.67 29.40
CA ASN A 252 -5.10 1.05 28.67
C ASN A 252 -5.32 1.01 27.15
N ASN A 253 -4.93 2.07 26.44
CA ASN A 253 -5.03 2.17 24.98
C ASN A 253 -4.11 1.16 24.27
N TYR A 254 -2.97 0.82 24.87
CA TYR A 254 -2.09 -0.24 24.38
C TYR A 254 -1.91 -1.31 25.47
N VAL A 255 -2.26 -2.54 25.15
CA VAL A 255 -2.03 -3.69 26.02
C VAL A 255 -1.78 -4.92 25.12
N SER A 256 -0.76 -5.69 25.45
CA SER A 256 -0.45 -6.93 24.74
C SER A 256 -1.53 -7.98 24.97
N LEU A 257 -1.67 -8.90 24.02
CA LEU A 257 -2.56 -10.03 24.19
C LEU A 257 -2.17 -10.90 25.38
N SER A 258 -0.87 -11.14 25.59
CA SER A 258 -0.34 -11.92 26.73
C SER A 258 -0.71 -11.29 28.07
N THR A 259 -0.60 -9.96 28.20
CA THR A 259 -0.99 -9.24 29.41
C THR A 259 -2.49 -9.39 29.67
N LEU A 260 -3.34 -9.28 28.65
CA LEU A 260 -4.79 -9.48 28.81
C LEU A 260 -5.13 -10.91 29.24
N GLU A 261 -4.54 -11.92 28.59
CA GLU A 261 -4.76 -13.33 28.91
C GLU A 261 -4.32 -13.66 30.35
N SER A 262 -3.15 -13.18 30.76
CA SER A 262 -2.64 -13.33 32.13
C SER A 262 -3.53 -12.63 33.16
N THR A 263 -3.93 -11.39 32.89
CA THR A 263 -4.82 -10.60 33.74
C THR A 263 -6.16 -11.31 33.95
N LYS A 264 -6.76 -11.80 32.86
CA LYS A 264 -8.01 -12.56 32.89
C LYS A 264 -7.88 -13.82 33.74
N ASN A 265 -6.81 -14.60 33.54
CA ASN A 265 -6.58 -15.83 34.30
C ASN A 265 -6.39 -15.54 35.80
N ASN A 266 -5.59 -14.53 36.14
CA ASN A 266 -5.37 -14.14 37.53
C ASN A 266 -6.68 -13.69 38.21
N LEU A 267 -7.51 -12.90 37.51
CA LEU A 267 -8.79 -12.44 38.02
C LEU A 267 -9.77 -13.62 38.23
N ASN A 268 -9.85 -14.55 37.28
CA ASN A 268 -10.68 -15.75 37.41
C ASN A 268 -10.22 -16.66 38.56
N THR A 269 -8.91 -16.87 38.72
CA THR A 269 -8.37 -17.65 39.83
C THR A 269 -8.70 -17.00 41.17
N ALA A 270 -8.47 -15.68 41.31
CA ALA A 270 -8.79 -14.96 42.54
C ALA A 270 -10.29 -14.98 42.85
N LYS A 271 -11.14 -14.83 41.83
CA LYS A 271 -12.59 -14.96 41.94
C LYS A 271 -12.98 -16.33 42.50
N ALA A 272 -12.50 -17.41 41.89
CA ALA A 272 -12.80 -18.78 42.30
C ALA A 272 -12.30 -19.11 43.72
N GLU A 273 -11.09 -18.64 44.08
CA GLU A 273 -10.52 -18.78 45.43
C GLU A 273 -11.41 -18.12 46.50
N PHE A 274 -12.00 -16.97 46.17
CA PHE A 274 -12.88 -16.23 47.08
C PHE A 274 -14.29 -16.84 47.16
N GLU A 275 -14.89 -17.20 46.02
CA GLU A 275 -16.21 -17.85 45.97
C GLU A 275 -16.23 -19.19 46.72
N THR A 276 -15.18 -20.01 46.57
CA THR A 276 -15.03 -21.28 47.30
C THR A 276 -15.00 -21.05 48.81
N LEU A 277 -14.34 -19.98 49.26
CA LEU A 277 -14.29 -19.64 50.68
C LEU A 277 -15.67 -19.21 51.21
N ILE A 278 -16.44 -18.43 50.44
CA ILE A 278 -17.80 -18.02 50.83
C ILE A 278 -18.71 -19.25 50.93
N GLN A 279 -18.64 -20.16 49.95
CA GLN A 279 -19.46 -21.37 49.95
C GLN A 279 -19.16 -22.29 51.13
N ASN A 280 -17.90 -22.40 51.55
CA ASN A 280 -17.51 -23.25 52.68
C ASN A 280 -17.84 -22.64 54.07
N ASN A 281 -18.19 -21.35 54.13
CA ASN A 281 -18.50 -20.64 55.37
C ASN A 281 -20.00 -20.31 55.53
N ASN A 282 -20.83 -20.64 54.54
CA ASN A 282 -22.31 -20.57 54.59
C ASN A 282 -22.89 -21.96 54.87
#